data_AF-A0A225DKE1-F1
#
_entry.id   AF-A0A225DKE1-F1
#
_cell.length_a   1.000
_cell.length_b   1.000
_cell.length_c   1.000
_cell.angle_alpha   90.00
_cell.angle_beta   90.00
_cell.angle_gamma   90.00
#
_symmetry.space_group_name_H-M   'P 1'
#
loop_
_entity.id
_entity.type
_entity.pdbx_description
1 polymer ?
#
loop_
_entity_poly.entity_id
_entity_poly.type
_entity_poly.pdbx_seq_one_letter_code
_entity_poly.pdbx_strand_id
1 'polypeptide(L)'
;MSTSDITAALGSIATRAASLVVLTAPAALLGVTAARYQSGVLAAGAVAVLIIGLLFVRTRAAWRPPTSGTVILLYLMGLGWLWFATREYPDAFIRAARGAFVVAAVALAIGHDLVRTGLEPRRRAVKLCRRVLARVRWPQSSEEYANLPEVRALRGAVQDDPGPVLELLNDPRPEVRATALAALAGREYWRPGEAAAVAAATRDAIEPAVRITGLYALATATDPASVAVIAACLHDPIPEVRRAAGETVMTGGAPRWPLVRDGVRGALADSTLASDGALAGTAGRLPPIALCDLATWAVETEPLATRAVKTVIAHFGSLLCGGQRPELPAEIGAQILDPQTPPAMRVGLAGLLRGLGMLSPDLLDRMTDIDQPGPIRLLAAEEILTREPGNQDAVDVLRGLGRQSNRETALTIARLLQMHLGMPMGLPEGPIAPNSKVAADTAKRVFQWATGRAANRGPEVRSPAGSAWIAAPVDGPSLPGLEPSTPPPRLSSAKLGSSRDLRPRR
;
A
#
# COMPACT_ATOMS: atom_id res chain seq x y z
N MET A 1 -18.11 -5.03 25.13
CA MET A 1 -17.84 -3.58 25.26
C MET A 1 -16.59 -3.45 26.10
N SER A 2 -15.49 -3.00 25.51
CA SER A 2 -14.19 -2.95 26.18
C SER A 2 -14.20 -1.88 27.28
N THR A 3 -13.39 -2.04 28.32
CA THR A 3 -13.17 -1.00 29.34
C THR A 3 -12.70 0.33 28.71
N SER A 4 -11.99 0.27 27.58
CA SER A 4 -11.66 1.43 26.76
C SER A 4 -12.88 2.19 26.26
N ASP A 5 -13.96 1.49 25.89
CA ASP A 5 -15.16 2.10 25.30
C ASP A 5 -15.97 2.83 26.36
N ILE A 6 -16.04 2.29 27.59
CA ILE A 6 -16.72 2.92 28.73
C ILE A 6 -15.98 4.20 29.15
N THR A 7 -14.65 4.15 29.26
CA THR A 7 -13.87 5.35 29.61
C THR A 7 -13.96 6.44 28.54
N ALA A 8 -13.97 6.06 27.25
CA ALA A 8 -14.19 7.00 26.16
C ALA A 8 -15.61 7.61 26.19
N ALA A 9 -16.63 6.80 26.48
CA ALA A 9 -18.02 7.25 26.59
C ALA A 9 -18.20 8.22 27.77
N LEU A 10 -17.67 7.89 28.95
CA LEU A 10 -17.73 8.75 30.13
C LEU A 10 -16.98 10.08 29.91
N GLY A 11 -15.80 10.03 29.28
CA GLY A 11 -15.07 11.25 28.88
C GLY A 11 -15.88 12.12 27.91
N SER A 12 -16.64 11.49 27.01
CA SER A 12 -17.51 12.22 26.08
C SER A 12 -18.70 12.89 26.76
N ILE A 13 -19.25 12.28 27.82
CA ILE A 13 -20.38 12.86 28.55
C ILE A 13 -19.90 14.02 29.43
N ALA A 14 -18.79 13.84 30.15
CA ALA A 14 -18.23 14.88 31.00
C ALA A 14 -17.83 16.12 30.20
N THR A 15 -17.21 15.94 29.03
CA THR A 15 -16.88 17.05 28.12
C THR A 15 -18.13 17.74 27.57
N ARG A 16 -19.19 17.00 27.25
CA ARG A 16 -20.47 17.60 26.82
C ARG A 16 -21.13 18.41 27.93
N ALA A 17 -21.15 17.88 29.15
CA ALA A 17 -21.70 18.57 30.32
C ALA A 17 -20.92 19.86 30.61
N ALA A 18 -19.59 19.79 30.60
CA ALA A 18 -18.73 20.96 30.79
C ALA A 18 -18.98 22.03 29.71
N SER A 19 -19.07 21.65 28.44
CA SER A 19 -19.40 22.59 27.35
C SER A 19 -20.77 23.24 27.53
N LEU A 20 -21.78 22.48 27.97
CA LEU A 20 -23.12 23.03 28.22
C LEU A 20 -23.14 24.02 29.38
N VAL A 21 -22.40 23.73 30.46
CA VAL A 21 -22.22 24.66 31.58
C VAL A 21 -21.53 25.94 31.09
N VAL A 22 -20.43 25.83 30.34
CA VAL A 22 -19.69 27.00 29.82
C VAL A 22 -20.57 27.84 28.88
N LEU A 23 -21.41 27.22 28.06
CA LEU A 23 -22.29 27.94 27.13
C LEU A 23 -23.50 28.60 27.82
N THR A 24 -24.01 28.03 28.91
CA THR A 24 -25.20 28.53 29.61
C THR A 24 -24.87 29.45 30.79
N ALA A 25 -23.65 29.41 31.32
CA ALA A 25 -23.21 30.23 32.45
C ALA A 25 -23.43 31.75 32.25
N PRO A 26 -23.13 32.36 31.08
CA PRO A 26 -23.45 33.77 30.82
C PRO A 26 -24.92 34.12 31.00
N ALA A 27 -25.82 33.28 30.45
CA ALA A 27 -27.26 33.48 30.54
C ALA A 27 -27.77 33.26 31.96
N ALA A 28 -27.27 32.23 32.65
CA ALA A 28 -27.64 31.96 34.04
C ALA A 28 -27.24 33.13 34.96
N LEU A 29 -26.03 33.66 34.80
CA LEU A 29 -25.55 34.80 35.60
C LEU A 29 -26.39 36.07 35.32
N LEU A 30 -26.73 36.34 34.06
CA LEU A 30 -27.65 37.43 33.71
C LEU A 30 -29.08 37.20 34.24
N GLY A 31 -29.57 35.96 34.26
CA GLY A 31 -30.88 35.62 34.80
C GLY A 31 -30.95 35.86 36.30
N VAL A 32 -29.91 35.45 37.04
CA VAL A 32 -29.81 35.71 38.48
C VAL A 32 -29.72 37.21 38.78
N THR A 33 -28.93 37.97 38.01
CA THR A 33 -28.89 39.43 38.17
C THR A 33 -30.23 40.07 37.82
N ALA A 34 -30.90 39.64 36.74
CA ALA A 34 -32.22 40.13 36.36
C ALA A 34 -33.26 39.92 37.46
N ALA A 35 -33.28 38.72 38.06
CA ALA A 35 -34.19 38.40 39.16
C ALA A 35 -33.93 39.25 40.40
N ARG A 36 -32.65 39.48 40.73
CA ARG A 36 -32.25 40.26 41.92
C ARG A 36 -32.63 41.75 41.83
N TYR A 37 -32.51 42.36 40.64
CA TYR A 37 -32.78 43.79 40.45
C TYR A 37 -34.10 44.07 39.72
N GLN A 38 -34.90 43.04 39.45
CA GLN A 38 -36.17 43.13 38.71
C GLN A 38 -36.04 43.88 37.37
N SER A 39 -34.91 43.69 36.67
CA SER A 39 -34.60 44.42 35.44
C SER A 39 -35.05 43.64 34.20
N GLY A 40 -36.03 44.17 33.48
CA GLY A 40 -36.49 43.59 32.20
C GLY A 40 -35.41 43.56 31.13
N VAL A 41 -34.48 44.53 31.13
CA VAL A 41 -33.37 44.60 30.17
C VAL A 41 -32.39 43.44 30.37
N LEU A 42 -32.05 43.13 31.63
CA LEU A 42 -31.17 41.99 31.94
C LEU A 42 -31.85 40.66 31.61
N ALA A 43 -33.16 40.53 31.84
CA ALA A 43 -33.91 39.33 31.48
C ALA A 43 -33.91 39.11 29.95
N ALA A 44 -34.14 40.17 29.17
CA ALA A 44 -34.04 40.11 27.70
C ALA A 44 -32.63 39.72 27.24
N GLY A 45 -31.59 40.30 27.85
CA GLY A 45 -30.20 39.93 27.60
C GLY A 45 -29.90 38.46 27.93
N ALA A 46 -30.40 37.95 29.05
CA ALA A 46 -30.25 36.54 29.44
C ALA A 46 -30.88 35.60 28.41
N VAL A 47 -32.10 35.89 27.96
CA VAL A 47 -32.80 35.11 26.92
C VAL A 47 -32.04 35.15 25.60
N ALA A 48 -31.57 36.33 25.16
CA ALA A 48 -30.82 36.47 23.92
C ALA A 48 -29.50 35.67 23.95
N VAL A 49 -28.73 35.79 25.03
CA VAL A 49 -27.49 35.03 25.26
C VAL A 49 -27.77 33.53 25.31
N LEU A 50 -28.85 33.10 25.96
CA LEU A 50 -29.23 31.69 26.02
C LEU A 50 -29.58 31.13 24.64
N ILE A 51 -30.36 31.86 23.84
CA ILE A 51 -30.72 31.46 22.47
C ILE A 51 -29.45 31.29 21.64
N ILE A 52 -28.51 32.23 21.70
CA ILE A 52 -27.24 32.14 20.97
C ILE A 52 -26.42 30.94 21.44
N GLY A 53 -26.34 30.71 22.75
CA GLY A 53 -25.71 29.52 23.34
C GLY A 53 -26.33 28.21 22.83
N LEU A 54 -27.67 28.12 22.80
CA LEU A 54 -28.40 26.96 22.28
C LEU A 54 -28.24 26.78 20.76
N LEU A 55 -28.12 27.87 20.01
CA LEU A 55 -27.79 27.80 18.58
C LEU A 55 -26.39 27.21 18.36
N PHE A 56 -25.40 27.54 19.21
CA PHE A 56 -24.08 26.89 19.15
C PHE A 56 -24.12 25.41 19.52
N VAL A 57 -24.93 25.03 20.51
CA VAL A 57 -25.22 23.62 20.82
C VAL A 57 -25.76 22.91 19.57
N ARG A 58 -26.67 23.56 18.82
CA ARG A 58 -27.28 22.98 17.62
C ARG A 58 -26.32 22.84 16.44
N THR A 59 -25.41 23.78 16.22
CA THR A 59 -24.57 23.81 15.00
C THR A 59 -23.46 22.76 14.96
N ARG A 60 -23.25 21.94 16.00
CA ARG A 60 -22.23 20.87 16.14
C ARG A 60 -20.76 21.30 15.95
N ALA A 61 -20.48 22.40 15.26
CA ALA A 61 -19.15 22.94 14.99
C ALA A 61 -18.46 23.49 16.25
N ALA A 62 -19.23 23.93 17.26
CA ALA A 62 -18.69 24.49 18.51
C ALA A 62 -18.30 23.42 19.56
N TRP A 63 -18.43 22.13 19.27
CA TRP A 63 -18.29 21.05 20.27
C TRP A 63 -16.89 20.50 20.45
N ARG A 64 -15.88 21.05 19.76
CA ARG A 64 -14.49 20.61 19.91
C ARG A 64 -13.57 21.81 20.10
N PRO A 65 -12.81 21.79 21.20
CA PRO A 65 -13.20 22.26 22.54
C PRO A 65 -13.98 23.60 22.56
N PRO A 66 -14.69 23.97 23.66
CA PRO A 66 -15.54 25.18 23.75
C PRO A 66 -14.76 26.50 23.81
N THR A 67 -13.54 26.52 23.28
CA THR A 67 -12.68 27.69 23.22
C THR A 67 -12.82 28.42 21.89
N SER A 68 -13.88 28.23 21.10
CA SER A 68 -14.02 29.00 19.86
C SER A 68 -14.16 30.49 20.19
N GLY A 69 -13.61 31.37 19.33
CA GLY A 69 -13.73 32.83 19.51
C GLY A 69 -15.17 33.32 19.68
N THR A 70 -16.15 32.55 19.18
CA THR A 70 -17.58 32.81 19.37
C THR A 70 -18.06 32.65 20.81
N VAL A 71 -17.50 31.72 21.60
CA VAL A 71 -17.82 31.59 23.03
C VAL A 71 -17.25 32.78 23.80
N ILE A 72 -16.05 33.24 23.45
CA ILE A 72 -15.49 34.48 24.03
C ILE A 72 -16.43 35.66 23.76
N LEU A 73 -16.92 35.80 22.51
CA LEU A 73 -17.88 36.84 22.14
C LEU A 73 -19.19 36.74 22.95
N LEU A 74 -19.66 35.52 23.24
CA LEU A 74 -20.86 35.30 24.06
C LEU A 74 -20.70 35.87 25.48
N TYR A 75 -19.54 35.66 26.10
CA TYR A 75 -19.23 36.21 27.41
C TYR A 75 -19.07 37.74 27.37
N LEU A 76 -18.45 38.30 26.33
CA LEU A 76 -18.32 39.74 26.14
C LEU A 76 -19.69 40.42 25.89
N MET A 77 -20.58 39.76 25.16
CA MET A 77 -21.94 40.24 24.96
C MET A 77 -22.74 40.20 26.27
N GLY A 78 -22.59 39.14 27.06
CA GLY A 78 -23.18 39.07 28.40
C GLY A 78 -22.68 40.19 29.32
N LEU A 79 -21.38 40.46 29.28
CA LEU A 79 -20.77 41.61 29.96
C LEU A 79 -21.34 42.94 29.48
N GLY A 80 -21.55 43.11 28.17
CA GLY A 80 -22.16 44.30 27.58
C GLY A 80 -23.57 44.57 28.09
N TRP A 81 -24.43 43.55 28.13
CA TRP A 81 -25.78 43.63 28.72
C TRP A 81 -25.73 44.00 30.19
N LEU A 82 -24.86 43.33 30.95
CA LEU A 82 -24.69 43.60 32.37
C LEU A 82 -24.23 45.05 32.60
N TRP A 83 -23.25 45.53 31.83
CA TRP A 83 -22.71 46.88 31.92
C TRP A 83 -23.76 47.94 31.60
N PHE A 84 -24.49 47.77 30.49
CA PHE A 84 -25.50 48.71 30.03
C PHE A 84 -26.64 48.88 31.05
N ALA A 85 -27.16 47.79 31.60
CA ALA A 85 -28.30 47.82 32.51
C ALA A 85 -27.95 48.24 33.96
N THR A 86 -26.67 48.22 34.35
CA THR A 86 -26.26 48.43 35.76
C THR A 86 -25.28 49.58 35.98
N ARG A 87 -25.22 50.55 35.05
CA ARG A 87 -24.23 51.64 35.06
C ARG A 87 -24.22 52.46 36.35
N GLU A 88 -25.39 52.65 36.97
CA GLU A 88 -25.58 53.53 38.13
C GLU A 88 -25.57 52.80 39.49
N TYR A 89 -25.42 51.47 39.50
CA TYR A 89 -25.56 50.67 40.72
C TYR A 89 -24.20 50.26 41.30
N PRO A 90 -23.77 50.83 42.44
CA PRO A 90 -22.52 50.47 43.10
C PRO A 90 -22.62 49.20 43.98
N ASP A 91 -23.32 48.14 43.53
CA ASP A 91 -23.42 46.88 44.30
C ASP A 91 -22.13 46.04 44.13
N ALA A 92 -21.64 45.48 45.24
CA ALA A 92 -20.58 44.48 45.24
C ALA A 92 -20.91 43.26 44.37
N PHE A 93 -22.17 42.82 44.32
CA PHE A 93 -22.60 41.69 43.49
C PHE A 93 -22.44 41.99 41.99
N ILE A 94 -22.80 43.19 41.53
CA ILE A 94 -22.62 43.59 40.12
C ILE A 94 -21.13 43.64 39.76
N ARG A 95 -20.29 44.18 40.65
CA ARG A 95 -18.84 44.19 40.46
C ARG A 95 -18.28 42.76 40.36
N ALA A 96 -18.72 41.86 41.23
CA ALA A 96 -18.34 40.45 41.18
C ALA A 96 -18.80 39.77 39.88
N ALA A 97 -20.04 39.99 39.44
CA ALA A 97 -20.57 39.43 38.20
C ALA A 97 -19.82 39.94 36.96
N ARG A 98 -19.52 41.24 36.89
CA ARG A 98 -18.67 41.82 35.82
C ARG A 98 -17.27 41.20 35.85
N GLY A 99 -16.66 41.08 37.02
CA GLY A 99 -15.37 40.42 37.21
C GLY A 99 -15.38 38.97 36.73
N ALA A 100 -16.43 38.21 37.05
CA ALA A 100 -16.59 36.83 36.61
C ALA A 100 -16.66 36.71 35.08
N PHE A 101 -17.40 37.60 34.40
CA PHE A 101 -17.44 37.65 32.94
C PHE A 101 -16.07 37.92 32.32
N VAL A 102 -15.33 38.90 32.85
CA VAL A 102 -13.99 39.26 32.35
C VAL A 102 -13.00 38.11 32.57
N VAL A 103 -12.94 37.56 33.79
CA VAL A 103 -12.04 36.45 34.11
C VAL A 103 -12.35 35.22 33.25
N ALA A 104 -13.63 34.89 33.06
CA ALA A 104 -14.02 33.77 32.20
C ALA A 104 -13.67 34.03 30.72
N ALA A 105 -13.93 35.23 30.20
CA ALA A 105 -13.57 35.59 28.83
C ALA A 105 -12.06 35.52 28.59
N VAL A 106 -11.24 36.02 29.52
CA VAL A 106 -9.77 35.94 29.46
C VAL A 106 -9.30 34.49 29.57
N ALA A 107 -9.85 33.70 30.50
CA ALA A 107 -9.51 32.29 30.63
C ALA A 107 -9.85 31.49 29.37
N LEU A 108 -10.99 31.77 28.74
CA LEU A 108 -11.38 31.18 27.46
C LEU A 108 -10.48 31.62 26.31
N ALA A 109 -10.05 32.90 26.28
CA ALA A 109 -9.08 33.41 25.31
C ALA A 109 -7.71 32.74 25.45
N ILE A 110 -7.19 32.61 26.68
CA ILE A 110 -5.96 31.87 26.95
C ILE A 110 -6.12 30.41 26.52
N GLY A 111 -7.24 29.76 26.87
CA GLY A 111 -7.53 28.40 26.46
C GLY A 111 -7.58 28.25 24.93
N HIS A 112 -8.23 29.18 24.24
CA HIS A 112 -8.26 29.23 22.78
C HIS A 112 -6.88 29.38 22.18
N ASP A 113 -6.07 30.29 22.70
CA ASP A 113 -4.73 30.55 22.19
C ASP A 113 -3.79 29.37 22.47
N LEU A 114 -3.91 28.70 23.62
CA LEU A 114 -3.17 27.48 23.92
C LEU A 114 -3.52 26.33 22.96
N VAL A 115 -4.80 26.20 22.60
CA VAL A 115 -5.26 25.21 21.62
C VAL A 115 -4.79 25.60 20.21
N ARG A 116 -4.93 26.86 19.84
CA ARG A 116 -4.56 27.40 18.53
C ARG A 116 -3.05 27.35 18.28
N THR A 117 -2.25 27.58 19.31
CA THR A 117 -0.77 27.54 19.22
C THR A 117 -0.20 26.12 19.16
N GLY A 118 -1.04 25.08 19.28
CA GLY A 118 -0.57 23.69 19.23
C GLY A 118 0.22 23.25 20.47
N LEU A 119 0.17 24.02 21.57
CA LEU A 119 0.92 23.71 22.78
C LEU A 119 0.44 22.41 23.46
N GLU A 120 -0.86 22.10 23.37
CA GLU A 120 -1.40 20.84 23.90
C GLU A 120 -0.88 19.60 23.13
N PRO A 121 -1.00 19.52 21.79
CA PRO A 121 -0.35 18.48 20.99
C PRO A 121 1.12 18.32 21.31
N ARG A 122 1.88 19.42 21.41
CA ARG A 122 3.31 19.39 21.75
C ARG A 122 3.57 18.82 23.14
N ARG A 123 2.82 19.25 24.17
CA ARG A 123 2.95 18.71 25.55
C ARG A 123 2.61 17.21 25.58
N ARG A 124 1.58 16.79 24.84
CA ARG A 124 1.22 15.38 24.70
C ARG A 124 2.32 14.59 24.01
N ALA A 125 2.88 15.11 22.91
CA ALA A 125 4.00 14.51 22.21
C ALA A 125 5.21 14.35 23.14
N VAL A 126 5.62 15.39 23.87
CA VAL A 126 6.74 15.31 24.85
C VAL A 126 6.47 14.26 25.92
N LYS A 127 5.25 14.18 26.47
CA LYS A 127 4.89 13.14 27.45
C LYS A 127 4.99 11.74 26.85
N LEU A 128 4.59 11.55 25.60
CA LEU A 128 4.70 10.29 24.88
C LEU A 128 6.16 9.94 24.55
N CYS A 129 6.98 10.91 24.12
CA CYS A 129 8.42 10.74 23.92
C CYS A 129 9.10 10.25 25.20
N ARG A 130 8.76 10.81 26.37
CA ARG A 130 9.27 10.33 27.66
C ARG A 130 8.88 8.88 27.96
N ARG A 131 7.67 8.46 27.57
CA ARG A 131 7.24 7.06 27.73
C ARG A 131 8.01 6.12 26.80
N VAL A 132 8.26 6.55 25.55
CA VAL A 132 9.10 5.83 24.59
C VAL A 132 10.52 5.68 25.17
N LEU A 133 11.11 6.74 25.70
CA LEU A 133 12.44 6.73 26.32
C LEU A 133 12.52 5.80 27.55
N ALA A 134 11.47 5.75 28.36
CA ALA A 134 11.41 4.91 29.56
C ALA A 134 11.08 3.43 29.26
N ARG A 135 10.78 3.08 28.02
CA ARG A 135 10.41 1.71 27.63
C ARG A 135 11.65 0.81 27.60
N VAL A 136 11.52 -0.36 28.21
CA VAL A 136 12.59 -1.37 28.32
C VAL A 136 12.39 -2.53 27.35
N ARG A 137 11.14 -2.88 27.02
CA ARG A 137 10.80 -4.04 26.17
C ARG A 137 10.42 -3.59 24.77
N TRP A 138 11.18 -4.04 23.78
CA TRP A 138 10.99 -3.66 22.38
C TRP A 138 10.58 -4.86 21.52
N PRO A 139 9.76 -4.63 20.47
CA PRO A 139 9.50 -5.64 19.46
C PRO A 139 10.76 -6.08 18.72
N GLN A 140 10.80 -7.33 18.26
CA GLN A 140 11.89 -7.84 17.42
C GLN A 140 11.69 -7.49 15.94
N SER A 141 10.44 -7.47 15.48
CA SER A 141 10.10 -7.12 14.10
C SER A 141 9.95 -5.61 13.91
N SER A 142 10.47 -5.08 12.81
CA SER A 142 10.31 -3.68 12.41
C SER A 142 8.84 -3.27 12.22
N GLU A 143 7.98 -4.20 11.79
CA GLU A 143 6.56 -3.95 11.56
C GLU A 143 5.77 -3.74 12.86
N GLU A 144 6.21 -4.37 13.94
CA GLU A 144 5.55 -4.29 15.24
C GLU A 144 5.71 -2.91 15.90
N TYR A 145 6.77 -2.16 15.57
CA TYR A 145 6.96 -0.79 16.06
C TYR A 145 5.79 0.12 15.71
N ALA A 146 5.27 0.04 14.49
CA ALA A 146 4.12 0.82 14.05
C ALA A 146 2.83 0.50 14.83
N ASN A 147 2.77 -0.67 15.47
CA ASN A 147 1.63 -1.16 16.23
C ASN A 147 1.69 -0.85 17.73
N LEU A 148 2.80 -0.30 18.23
CA LEU A 148 2.91 0.11 19.62
C LEU A 148 1.85 1.18 19.96
N PRO A 149 1.18 1.09 21.11
CA PRO A 149 0.16 2.06 21.49
C PRO A 149 0.75 3.47 21.65
N GLU A 150 2.01 3.57 22.13
CA GLU A 150 2.74 4.83 22.16
C GLU A 150 2.94 5.43 20.77
N VAL A 151 3.30 4.61 19.77
CA VAL A 151 3.53 5.07 18.39
C VAL A 151 2.25 5.56 17.75
N ARG A 152 1.14 4.82 17.91
CA ARG A 152 -0.17 5.26 17.40
C ARG A 152 -0.61 6.58 18.02
N ALA A 153 -0.43 6.73 19.34
CA ALA A 153 -0.74 7.98 20.03
C ALA A 153 0.19 9.13 19.60
N LEU A 154 1.47 8.83 19.40
CA LEU A 154 2.49 9.80 19.02
C LEU A 154 2.26 10.29 17.59
N ARG A 155 1.94 9.39 16.64
CA ARG A 155 1.59 9.73 15.25
C ARG A 155 0.47 10.76 15.19
N GLY A 156 -0.57 10.62 16.02
CA GLY A 156 -1.65 11.61 16.09
C GLY A 156 -1.23 12.94 16.74
N ALA A 157 -0.30 12.92 17.70
CA ALA A 157 0.14 14.11 18.41
C ALA A 157 1.14 14.97 17.62
N VAL A 158 1.84 14.37 16.64
CA VAL A 158 2.98 15.01 15.98
C VAL A 158 2.67 15.57 14.60
N GLN A 159 1.46 15.36 14.06
CA GLN A 159 1.11 15.80 12.69
C GLN A 159 1.48 17.28 12.45
N ASP A 160 1.16 18.17 13.39
CA ASP A 160 1.41 19.61 13.25
C ASP A 160 2.86 20.02 13.61
N ASP A 161 3.46 19.36 14.60
CA ASP A 161 4.80 19.66 15.13
C ASP A 161 5.57 18.36 15.43
N PRO A 162 6.43 17.88 14.51
CA PRO A 162 7.27 16.70 14.73
C PRO A 162 8.49 16.96 15.61
N GLY A 163 8.77 18.22 16.01
CA GLY A 163 9.98 18.60 16.73
C GLY A 163 10.35 17.67 17.89
N PRO A 164 9.43 17.37 18.83
CA PRO A 164 9.71 16.46 19.94
C PRO A 164 10.11 15.03 19.54
N VAL A 165 9.73 14.58 18.35
CA VAL A 165 10.07 13.24 17.82
C VAL A 165 11.36 13.29 17.01
N LEU A 166 11.62 14.39 16.29
CA LEU A 166 12.89 14.59 15.60
C LEU A 166 14.08 14.61 16.58
N GLU A 167 13.88 15.12 17.80
CA GLU A 167 14.87 15.03 18.88
C GLU A 167 15.24 13.58 19.24
N LEU A 168 14.30 12.63 19.13
CA LEU A 168 14.54 11.21 19.44
C LEU A 168 15.37 10.50 18.36
N LEU A 169 15.56 11.08 17.17
CA LEU A 169 16.37 10.48 16.11
C LEU A 169 17.86 10.43 16.48
N ASN A 170 18.29 11.24 17.45
CA ASN A 170 19.65 11.26 17.97
C ASN A 170 19.85 10.38 19.22
N ASP A 171 18.84 9.63 19.68
CA ASP A 171 19.00 8.71 20.81
C ASP A 171 19.97 7.58 20.44
N PRO A 172 20.89 7.17 21.34
CA PRO A 172 21.85 6.10 21.05
C PRO A 172 21.18 4.73 20.88
N ARG A 173 19.94 4.53 21.35
CA ARG A 173 19.22 3.26 21.24
C ARG A 173 18.48 3.17 19.91
N PRO A 174 18.78 2.17 19.06
CA PRO A 174 18.13 2.04 17.75
C PRO A 174 16.62 1.81 17.86
N GLU A 175 16.13 1.18 18.92
CA GLU A 175 14.71 0.92 19.13
C GLU A 175 13.92 2.23 19.34
N VAL A 176 14.52 3.21 20.04
CA VAL A 176 13.93 4.54 20.22
C VAL A 176 13.87 5.28 18.89
N ARG A 177 14.96 5.24 18.10
CA ARG A 177 15.00 5.85 16.76
C ARG A 177 13.97 5.23 15.83
N ALA A 178 13.89 3.90 15.77
CA ALA A 178 12.92 3.19 14.94
C ALA A 178 11.47 3.52 15.34
N THR A 179 11.19 3.64 16.65
CA THR A 179 9.88 4.04 17.18
C THR A 179 9.53 5.48 16.79
N ALA A 180 10.49 6.40 16.87
CA ALA A 180 10.33 7.78 16.46
C ALA A 180 9.99 7.87 14.96
N LEU A 181 10.75 7.16 14.11
CA LEU A 181 10.50 7.09 12.67
C LEU A 181 9.13 6.46 12.35
N ALA A 182 8.75 5.38 13.03
CA ALA A 182 7.44 4.76 12.86
C ALA A 182 6.26 5.71 13.24
N ALA A 183 6.49 6.64 14.17
CA ALA A 183 5.51 7.67 14.52
C ALA A 183 5.41 8.79 13.47
N LEU A 184 6.46 9.02 12.69
CA LEU A 184 6.49 9.97 11.57
C LEU A 184 5.90 9.38 10.26
N ALA A 185 5.69 8.07 10.19
CA ALA A 185 5.06 7.42 9.04
C ALA A 185 3.64 7.95 8.75
N GLY A 186 3.38 8.24 7.47
CA GLY A 186 2.09 8.71 6.98
C GLY A 186 1.84 10.22 7.11
N ARG A 187 2.83 11.02 7.51
CA ARG A 187 2.72 12.49 7.50
C ARG A 187 2.54 13.00 6.07
N GLU A 188 1.58 13.88 5.84
CA GLU A 188 1.37 14.48 4.51
C GLU A 188 2.25 15.73 4.27
N TYR A 189 2.62 16.43 5.34
CA TYR A 189 3.33 17.71 5.26
C TYR A 189 4.66 17.68 6.04
N TRP A 190 5.70 18.21 5.40
CA TRP A 190 7.05 18.34 5.93
C TRP A 190 7.49 19.81 5.87
N ARG A 191 7.96 20.36 6.99
CA ARG A 191 8.60 21.68 6.99
C ARG A 191 10.02 21.57 6.41
N PRO A 192 10.60 22.69 5.93
CA PRO A 192 11.97 22.69 5.44
C PRO A 192 12.96 22.09 6.46
N GLY A 193 13.74 21.10 6.01
CA GLY A 193 14.74 20.40 6.83
C GLY A 193 14.24 19.19 7.62
N GLU A 194 12.93 19.05 7.87
CA GLU A 194 12.41 17.91 8.66
C GLU A 194 12.58 16.58 7.94
N ALA A 195 12.18 16.50 6.66
CA ALA A 195 12.36 15.30 5.84
C ALA A 195 13.86 14.97 5.64
N ALA A 196 14.69 16.00 5.49
CA ALA A 196 16.14 15.84 5.38
C ALA A 196 16.77 15.26 6.67
N ALA A 197 16.27 15.65 7.85
CA ALA A 197 16.71 15.07 9.12
C ALA A 197 16.33 13.58 9.23
N VAL A 198 15.11 13.22 8.81
CA VAL A 198 14.68 11.82 8.73
C VAL A 198 15.52 11.04 7.72
N ALA A 199 15.82 11.61 6.56
CA ALA A 199 16.65 11.01 5.53
C ALA A 199 18.10 10.79 5.99
N ALA A 200 18.68 11.75 6.73
CA ALA A 200 20.00 11.59 7.34
C ALA A 200 19.99 10.46 8.39
N ALA A 201 19.03 10.48 9.31
CA ALA A 201 18.90 9.42 10.32
C ALA A 201 18.69 8.03 9.71
N THR A 202 17.99 7.95 8.57
CA THR A 202 17.79 6.70 7.82
C THR A 202 19.07 6.23 7.15
N ARG A 203 19.81 7.15 6.50
CA ARG A 203 21.05 6.84 5.78
C ARG A 203 22.17 6.38 6.71
N ASP A 204 22.32 7.06 7.84
CA ASP A 204 23.46 6.86 8.75
C ASP A 204 23.23 5.68 9.71
N ALA A 205 22.03 5.08 9.72
CA ALA A 205 21.68 4.00 10.62
C ALA A 205 22.26 2.66 10.18
N ILE A 206 22.96 2.00 11.11
CA ILE A 206 23.51 0.64 10.94
C ILE A 206 22.40 -0.40 11.08
N GLU A 207 21.41 -0.17 11.94
CA GLU A 207 20.38 -1.15 12.25
C GLU A 207 19.27 -1.18 11.18
N PRO A 208 18.94 -2.36 10.61
CA PRO A 208 17.94 -2.47 9.55
C PRO A 208 16.55 -1.95 9.95
N ALA A 209 16.15 -2.15 11.21
CA ALA A 209 14.86 -1.69 11.72
C ALA A 209 14.70 -0.16 11.65
N VAL A 210 15.78 0.59 11.91
CA VAL A 210 15.80 2.05 11.81
C VAL A 210 15.68 2.47 10.34
N ARG A 211 16.40 1.80 9.43
CA ARG A 211 16.31 2.07 7.98
C ARG A 211 14.91 1.79 7.43
N ILE A 212 14.32 0.64 7.75
CA ILE A 212 12.98 0.26 7.30
C ILE A 212 11.92 1.26 7.78
N THR A 213 11.93 1.59 9.08
CA THR A 213 10.97 2.56 9.63
C THR A 213 11.19 3.97 9.09
N GLY A 214 12.44 4.34 8.81
CA GLY A 214 12.81 5.59 8.15
C GLY A 214 12.29 5.69 6.71
N LEU A 215 12.39 4.61 5.93
CA LEU A 215 11.81 4.54 4.59
C LEU A 215 10.30 4.75 4.62
N TYR A 216 9.57 4.07 5.52
CA TYR A 216 8.13 4.30 5.69
C TYR A 216 7.79 5.71 6.20
N ALA A 217 8.65 6.33 6.99
CA ALA A 217 8.51 7.74 7.37
C ALA A 217 8.59 8.66 6.14
N LEU A 218 9.54 8.40 5.23
CA LEU A 218 9.76 9.17 4.00
C LEU A 218 8.78 8.82 2.87
N ALA A 219 7.82 7.93 3.09
CA ALA A 219 6.91 7.44 2.05
C ALA A 219 6.08 8.54 1.36
N THR A 220 5.92 9.71 1.96
CA THR A 220 5.22 10.87 1.38
C THR A 220 6.18 12.01 1.00
N ALA A 221 7.46 11.92 1.36
CA ALA A 221 8.44 12.95 1.06
C ALA A 221 8.75 12.99 -0.45
N THR A 222 8.75 14.18 -1.04
CA THR A 222 8.99 14.38 -2.48
C THR A 222 10.25 15.18 -2.75
N ASP A 223 10.96 15.62 -1.71
CA ASP A 223 12.21 16.35 -1.89
C ASP A 223 13.31 15.43 -2.45
N PRO A 224 14.18 15.93 -3.35
CA PRO A 224 15.20 15.10 -4.00
C PRO A 224 16.15 14.39 -3.03
N ALA A 225 16.45 15.00 -1.88
CA ALA A 225 17.39 14.42 -0.92
C ALA A 225 16.81 13.18 -0.23
N SER A 226 15.55 13.25 0.22
CA SER A 226 14.82 12.10 0.75
C SER A 226 14.66 11.00 -0.29
N VAL A 227 14.32 11.38 -1.53
CA VAL A 227 14.15 10.41 -2.62
C VAL A 227 15.47 9.70 -2.96
N ALA A 228 16.60 10.41 -2.95
CA ALA A 228 17.91 9.81 -3.14
C ALA A 228 18.26 8.77 -2.06
N VAL A 229 17.85 8.99 -0.80
CA VAL A 229 18.02 7.99 0.27
C VAL A 229 17.16 6.76 0.03
N ILE A 230 15.90 6.94 -0.37
CA ILE A 230 15.02 5.81 -0.72
C ILE A 230 15.62 5.00 -1.87
N ALA A 231 16.10 5.67 -2.91
CA ALA A 231 16.74 5.03 -4.06
C ALA A 231 18.01 4.27 -3.68
N ALA A 232 18.87 4.84 -2.83
CA ALA A 232 20.08 4.17 -2.35
C ALA A 232 19.77 2.90 -1.54
N CYS A 233 18.67 2.89 -0.79
CA CYS A 233 18.24 1.71 -0.03
C CYS A 233 17.72 0.57 -0.91
N LEU A 234 17.51 0.77 -2.22
CA LEU A 234 17.23 -0.33 -3.15
C LEU A 234 18.44 -1.24 -3.37
N HIS A 235 19.65 -0.78 -3.01
CA HIS A 235 20.90 -1.54 -3.03
C HIS A 235 21.40 -1.93 -1.63
N ASP A 236 20.53 -1.83 -0.61
CA ASP A 236 20.92 -2.20 0.76
C ASP A 236 21.31 -3.69 0.82
N PRO A 237 22.36 -4.08 1.57
CA PRO A 237 22.74 -5.48 1.70
C PRO A 237 21.62 -6.36 2.31
N ILE A 238 20.72 -5.77 3.10
CA ILE A 238 19.65 -6.48 3.80
C ILE A 238 18.38 -6.54 2.92
N PRO A 239 17.88 -7.73 2.55
CA PRO A 239 16.71 -7.87 1.67
C PRO A 239 15.45 -7.19 2.19
N GLU A 240 15.23 -7.18 3.50
CA GLU A 240 14.08 -6.53 4.13
C GLU A 240 14.09 -5.00 3.92
N VAL A 241 15.28 -4.37 3.93
CA VAL A 241 15.42 -2.94 3.68
C VAL A 241 15.14 -2.63 2.21
N ARG A 242 15.64 -3.45 1.28
CA ARG A 242 15.33 -3.31 -0.15
C ARG A 242 13.85 -3.47 -0.44
N ARG A 243 13.18 -4.43 0.22
CA ARG A 243 11.73 -4.63 0.12
C ARG A 243 10.97 -3.38 0.57
N ALA A 244 11.29 -2.87 1.75
CA ALA A 244 10.68 -1.64 2.27
C ALA A 244 10.95 -0.43 1.36
N ALA A 245 12.14 -0.33 0.78
CA ALA A 245 12.48 0.72 -0.18
C ALA A 245 11.60 0.61 -1.44
N GLY A 246 11.46 -0.58 -2.02
CA GLY A 246 10.56 -0.82 -3.16
C GLY A 246 9.11 -0.42 -2.88
N GLU A 247 8.57 -0.81 -1.73
CA GLU A 247 7.22 -0.40 -1.30
C GLU A 247 7.08 1.12 -1.13
N THR A 248 8.12 1.76 -0.57
CA THR A 248 8.15 3.20 -0.34
C THR A 248 8.20 3.97 -1.65
N VAL A 249 8.99 3.51 -2.63
CA VAL A 249 9.03 4.07 -3.99
C VAL A 249 7.62 4.13 -4.58
N MET A 250 6.84 3.06 -4.42
CA MET A 250 5.49 2.94 -5.01
C MET A 250 4.41 3.76 -4.28
N THR A 251 4.63 4.12 -3.02
CA THR A 251 3.65 4.87 -2.22
C THR A 251 3.52 6.34 -2.67
N GLY A 252 4.56 6.92 -3.28
CA GLY A 252 4.56 8.30 -3.76
C GLY A 252 3.84 8.54 -5.10
N GLY A 253 3.41 7.47 -5.78
CA GLY A 253 2.72 7.53 -7.06
C GLY A 253 3.57 8.10 -8.21
N ALA A 254 2.88 8.55 -9.27
CA ALA A 254 3.50 9.05 -10.50
C ALA A 254 4.49 10.22 -10.33
N PRO A 255 4.27 11.23 -9.46
CA PRO A 255 5.18 12.37 -9.33
C PRO A 255 6.58 11.99 -8.83
N ARG A 256 6.70 10.90 -8.06
CA ARG A 256 7.99 10.44 -7.54
C ARG A 256 8.80 9.69 -8.59
N TRP A 257 8.15 9.04 -9.55
CA TRP A 257 8.81 8.13 -10.51
C TRP A 257 10.04 8.74 -11.22
N PRO A 258 10.00 9.97 -11.76
CA PRO A 258 11.16 10.55 -12.43
C PRO A 258 12.40 10.68 -11.54
N LEU A 259 12.21 10.85 -10.22
CA LEU A 259 13.30 11.03 -9.25
C LEU A 259 13.92 9.71 -8.78
N VAL A 260 13.18 8.60 -8.87
CA VAL A 260 13.59 7.25 -8.43
C VAL A 260 13.96 6.32 -9.57
N ARG A 261 13.56 6.65 -10.80
CA ARG A 261 13.71 5.82 -12.01
C ARG A 261 15.11 5.23 -12.15
N ASP A 262 16.15 6.07 -12.03
CA ASP A 262 17.53 5.62 -12.23
C ASP A 262 18.01 4.70 -11.10
N GLY A 263 17.60 4.97 -9.86
CA GLY A 263 17.86 4.09 -8.72
C GLY A 263 17.16 2.73 -8.87
N VAL A 264 15.90 2.72 -9.32
CA VAL A 264 15.15 1.49 -9.61
C VAL A 264 15.81 0.71 -10.73
N ARG A 265 16.14 1.36 -11.86
CA ARG A 265 16.84 0.72 -12.97
C ARG A 265 18.17 0.12 -12.52
N GLY A 266 18.97 0.88 -11.77
CA GLY A 266 20.24 0.41 -11.22
C GLY A 266 20.07 -0.79 -10.29
N ALA A 267 19.02 -0.81 -9.47
CA ALA A 267 18.73 -1.94 -8.58
C ALA A 267 18.27 -3.19 -9.34
N LEU A 268 17.49 -3.02 -10.41
CA LEU A 268 17.06 -4.12 -11.28
C LEU A 268 18.21 -4.69 -12.11
N ALA A 269 19.15 -3.84 -12.53
CA ALA A 269 20.34 -4.23 -13.31
C ALA A 269 21.45 -4.87 -12.47
N ASP A 270 21.40 -4.77 -11.15
CA ASP A 270 22.41 -5.34 -10.27
C ASP A 270 22.31 -6.88 -10.23
N SER A 271 23.39 -7.55 -10.66
CA SER A 271 23.50 -9.02 -10.69
C SER A 271 23.58 -9.65 -9.30
N THR A 272 24.06 -8.91 -8.29
CA THR A 272 24.07 -9.37 -6.90
C THR A 272 22.66 -9.47 -6.32
N LEU A 273 21.72 -8.72 -6.91
CA LEU A 273 20.31 -8.68 -6.52
C LEU A 273 19.41 -9.52 -7.44
N ALA A 274 20.00 -10.33 -8.33
CA ALA A 274 19.23 -11.13 -9.30
C ALA A 274 18.21 -12.08 -8.65
N SER A 275 18.51 -12.58 -7.44
CA SER A 275 17.64 -13.46 -6.67
C SER A 275 16.39 -12.78 -6.11
N ASP A 276 16.36 -11.46 -6.01
CA ASP A 276 15.22 -10.72 -5.44
C ASP A 276 13.96 -10.81 -6.32
N GLY A 277 14.12 -11.13 -7.61
CA GLY A 277 13.01 -11.21 -8.55
C GLY A 277 12.40 -9.85 -8.87
N ALA A 278 11.07 -9.75 -8.73
CA ALA A 278 10.31 -8.53 -9.01
C ALA A 278 10.58 -7.43 -7.99
N LEU A 279 10.47 -6.16 -8.40
CA LEU A 279 10.53 -5.03 -7.48
C LEU A 279 9.37 -5.10 -6.47
N ALA A 280 9.70 -5.01 -5.18
CA ALA A 280 8.73 -5.08 -4.09
C ALA A 280 7.70 -3.94 -4.14
N GLY A 281 6.49 -4.22 -3.64
CA GLY A 281 5.42 -3.21 -3.50
C GLY A 281 4.77 -2.73 -4.80
N THR A 282 5.12 -3.31 -5.96
CA THR A 282 4.59 -2.94 -7.28
C THR A 282 3.20 -3.48 -7.58
N ALA A 283 2.74 -4.44 -6.76
CA ALA A 283 1.43 -5.08 -6.80
C ALA A 283 0.28 -4.06 -6.94
N GLY A 284 -0.20 -3.87 -8.18
CA GLY A 284 -1.27 -2.92 -8.53
C GLY A 284 -0.96 -1.43 -8.34
N ARG A 285 0.29 -1.03 -8.08
CA ARG A 285 0.65 0.36 -7.73
C ARG A 285 1.57 1.06 -8.73
N LEU A 286 2.01 0.40 -9.79
CA LEU A 286 2.87 1.03 -10.80
C LEU A 286 2.12 2.15 -11.53
N PRO A 287 2.68 3.36 -11.61
CA PRO A 287 2.13 4.40 -12.47
C PRO A 287 2.38 4.05 -13.96
N PRO A 288 1.56 4.55 -14.91
CA PRO A 288 1.70 4.22 -16.33
C PRO A 288 3.09 4.49 -16.91
N ILE A 289 3.73 5.60 -16.50
CA ILE A 289 5.10 5.93 -16.94
C ILE A 289 6.13 4.89 -16.50
N ALA A 290 5.95 4.27 -15.33
CA ALA A 290 6.82 3.18 -14.87
C ALA A 290 6.63 1.91 -15.69
N LEU A 291 5.40 1.61 -16.14
CA LEU A 291 5.14 0.49 -17.04
C LEU A 291 5.83 0.69 -18.40
N CYS A 292 5.81 1.90 -18.96
CA CYS A 292 6.53 2.21 -20.20
C CYS A 292 8.05 2.04 -20.03
N ASP A 293 8.61 2.50 -18.90
CA ASP A 293 10.03 2.32 -18.60
C ASP A 293 10.40 0.84 -18.42
N LEU A 294 9.60 0.06 -17.68
CA LEU A 294 9.82 -1.37 -17.51
C LEU A 294 9.69 -2.15 -18.82
N ALA A 295 8.77 -1.75 -19.70
CA ALA A 295 8.69 -2.28 -21.07
C ALA A 295 9.95 -1.96 -21.88
N THR A 296 10.46 -0.74 -21.75
CA THR A 296 11.74 -0.36 -22.38
C THR A 296 12.91 -1.17 -21.81
N TRP A 297 12.95 -1.42 -20.50
CA TRP A 297 14.03 -2.17 -19.86
C TRP A 297 13.96 -3.67 -20.12
N ALA A 298 12.78 -4.21 -20.46
CA ALA A 298 12.60 -5.62 -20.78
C ALA A 298 13.28 -6.08 -22.08
N VAL A 299 13.76 -5.16 -22.93
CA VAL A 299 14.60 -5.48 -24.10
C VAL A 299 16.10 -5.32 -23.85
N GLU A 300 16.49 -4.93 -22.64
CA GLU A 300 17.90 -4.72 -22.29
C GLU A 300 18.61 -6.03 -21.90
N THR A 301 19.82 -5.93 -21.36
CA THR A 301 20.61 -7.09 -20.95
C THR A 301 20.18 -7.64 -19.58
N GLU A 302 20.47 -8.91 -19.33
CA GLU A 302 20.22 -9.53 -18.03
C GLU A 302 21.17 -8.96 -16.95
N PRO A 303 20.73 -8.84 -15.68
CA PRO A 303 19.44 -9.30 -15.11
C PRO A 303 18.29 -8.29 -15.25
N LEU A 304 18.53 -7.11 -15.81
CA LEU A 304 17.55 -6.01 -15.87
C LEU A 304 16.28 -6.45 -16.62
N ALA A 305 16.44 -7.06 -17.80
CA ALA A 305 15.32 -7.48 -18.62
C ALA A 305 14.38 -8.46 -17.92
N THR A 306 14.91 -9.56 -17.38
CA THR A 306 14.09 -10.55 -16.66
C THR A 306 13.40 -9.94 -15.44
N ARG A 307 14.08 -9.10 -14.67
CA ARG A 307 13.48 -8.50 -13.46
C ARG A 307 12.45 -7.42 -13.79
N ALA A 308 12.63 -6.67 -14.88
CA ALA A 308 11.62 -5.74 -15.38
C ALA A 308 10.34 -6.50 -15.78
N VAL A 309 10.47 -7.61 -16.53
CA VAL A 309 9.34 -8.48 -16.91
C VAL A 309 8.65 -9.04 -15.67
N LYS A 310 9.39 -9.60 -14.71
CA LYS A 310 8.82 -10.10 -13.44
C LYS A 310 8.06 -9.02 -12.66
N THR A 311 8.57 -7.79 -12.68
CA THR A 311 7.92 -6.64 -12.02
C THR A 311 6.58 -6.30 -12.67
N VAL A 312 6.52 -6.30 -14.01
CA VAL A 312 5.27 -6.07 -14.75
C VAL A 312 4.27 -7.21 -14.51
N ILE A 313 4.72 -8.46 -14.50
CA ILE A 313 3.87 -9.63 -14.17
C ILE A 313 3.30 -9.52 -12.76
N ALA A 314 4.13 -9.18 -11.76
CA ALA A 314 3.68 -9.02 -10.37
C ALA A 314 2.62 -7.92 -10.23
N HIS A 315 2.80 -6.82 -10.97
CA HIS A 315 1.84 -5.73 -11.01
C HIS A 315 0.48 -6.17 -11.55
N PHE A 316 0.45 -6.77 -12.75
CA PHE A 316 -0.81 -7.21 -13.38
C PHE A 316 -1.44 -8.39 -12.64
N GLY A 317 -0.64 -9.31 -12.10
CA GLY A 317 -1.14 -10.43 -11.30
C GLY A 317 -1.92 -9.95 -10.08
N SER A 318 -1.39 -8.95 -9.37
CA SER A 318 -2.11 -8.34 -8.26
C SER A 318 -3.42 -7.66 -8.67
N LEU A 319 -3.47 -7.00 -9.83
CA LEU A 319 -4.69 -6.35 -10.32
C LEU A 319 -5.76 -7.38 -10.72
N LEU A 320 -5.35 -8.45 -11.39
CA LEU A 320 -6.24 -9.55 -11.80
C LEU A 320 -6.82 -10.28 -10.57
N CYS A 321 -6.00 -10.62 -9.59
CA CYS A 321 -6.45 -11.24 -8.34
C CYS A 321 -7.37 -10.32 -7.52
N GLY A 322 -7.20 -9.00 -7.63
CA GLY A 322 -8.07 -8.03 -6.96
C GLY A 322 -9.48 -7.92 -7.56
N GLY A 323 -9.69 -8.37 -8.80
CA GLY A 323 -11.00 -8.36 -9.47
C GLY A 323 -11.58 -6.96 -9.72
N GLN A 324 -10.75 -5.90 -9.63
CA GLN A 324 -11.23 -4.51 -9.73
C GLN A 324 -11.50 -4.08 -11.17
N ARG A 325 -10.90 -4.76 -12.17
CA ARG A 325 -10.95 -4.40 -13.59
C ARG A 325 -11.25 -5.63 -14.46
N PRO A 326 -12.52 -5.96 -14.73
CA PRO A 326 -12.88 -7.14 -15.53
C PRO A 326 -12.39 -7.08 -16.98
N GLU A 327 -12.11 -5.89 -17.51
CA GLU A 327 -11.55 -5.67 -18.85
C GLU A 327 -10.05 -5.97 -18.95
N LEU A 328 -9.36 -6.07 -17.82
CA LEU A 328 -7.90 -6.19 -17.76
C LEU A 328 -7.33 -7.43 -18.48
N PRO A 329 -7.95 -8.64 -18.41
CA PRO A 329 -7.48 -9.78 -19.19
C PRO A 329 -7.47 -9.51 -20.71
N ALA A 330 -8.46 -8.78 -21.22
CA ALA A 330 -8.53 -8.44 -22.64
C ALA A 330 -7.45 -7.39 -23.02
N GLU A 331 -7.19 -6.41 -22.15
CA GLU A 331 -6.09 -5.44 -22.33
C GLU A 331 -4.72 -6.13 -22.35
N ILE A 332 -4.49 -7.07 -21.42
CA ILE A 332 -3.26 -7.88 -21.39
C ILE A 332 -3.18 -8.77 -22.63
N GLY A 333 -4.30 -9.35 -23.07
CA GLY A 333 -4.39 -10.10 -24.33
C GLY A 333 -3.96 -9.26 -25.54
N ALA A 334 -4.39 -8.00 -25.62
CA ALA A 334 -3.96 -7.08 -26.67
C ALA A 334 -2.43 -6.83 -26.61
N GLN A 335 -1.86 -6.65 -25.42
CA GLN A 335 -0.40 -6.50 -25.24
C GLN A 335 0.39 -7.77 -25.62
N ILE A 336 -0.16 -8.97 -25.34
CA ILE A 336 0.46 -10.25 -25.74
C ILE A 336 0.55 -10.35 -27.26
N LEU A 337 -0.41 -9.82 -28.01
CA LEU A 337 -0.44 -9.87 -29.47
C LEU A 337 0.32 -8.70 -30.14
N ASP A 338 0.52 -7.60 -29.43
CA ASP A 338 1.20 -6.40 -29.96
C ASP A 338 2.69 -6.68 -30.29
N PRO A 339 3.11 -6.54 -31.57
CA PRO A 339 4.50 -6.70 -31.97
C PRO A 339 5.47 -5.70 -31.33
N GLN A 340 4.99 -4.55 -30.84
CA GLN A 340 5.80 -3.55 -30.14
C GLN A 340 6.09 -3.96 -28.69
N THR A 341 5.33 -4.90 -28.12
CA THR A 341 5.59 -5.38 -26.77
C THR A 341 6.80 -6.33 -26.80
N PRO A 342 7.78 -6.17 -25.88
CA PRO A 342 8.96 -7.03 -25.84
C PRO A 342 8.61 -8.53 -25.79
N PRO A 343 9.26 -9.40 -26.58
CA PRO A 343 8.93 -10.82 -26.63
C PRO A 343 8.92 -11.52 -25.27
N ALA A 344 9.91 -11.25 -24.41
CA ALA A 344 9.96 -11.81 -23.06
C ALA A 344 8.77 -11.37 -22.19
N MET A 345 8.33 -10.12 -22.33
CA MET A 345 7.16 -9.59 -21.63
C MET A 345 5.87 -10.25 -22.12
N ARG A 346 5.70 -10.40 -23.44
CA ARG A 346 4.54 -11.09 -24.02
C ARG A 346 4.41 -12.52 -23.52
N VAL A 347 5.51 -13.27 -23.49
CA VAL A 347 5.56 -14.63 -22.93
C VAL A 347 5.22 -14.64 -21.44
N GLY A 348 5.76 -13.70 -20.67
CA GLY A 348 5.49 -13.55 -19.25
C GLY A 348 4.01 -13.27 -18.93
N LEU A 349 3.40 -12.34 -19.68
CA LEU A 349 1.98 -12.00 -19.57
C LEU A 349 1.07 -13.16 -20.00
N ALA A 350 1.41 -13.88 -21.07
CA ALA A 350 0.71 -15.09 -21.47
C ALA A 350 0.77 -16.18 -20.40
N GLY A 351 1.95 -16.38 -19.79
CA GLY A 351 2.13 -17.28 -18.66
C GLY A 351 1.28 -16.89 -17.45
N LEU A 352 1.16 -15.59 -17.15
CA LEU A 352 0.30 -15.07 -16.09
C LEU A 352 -1.18 -15.39 -16.36
N LEU A 353 -1.70 -15.07 -17.56
CA LEU A 353 -3.09 -15.38 -17.91
C LEU A 353 -3.38 -16.88 -17.89
N ARG A 354 -2.42 -17.71 -18.35
CA ARG A 354 -2.51 -19.18 -18.27
C ARG A 354 -2.62 -19.65 -16.83
N GLY A 355 -1.73 -19.19 -15.95
CA GLY A 355 -1.72 -19.58 -14.54
C GLY A 355 -3.00 -19.21 -13.78
N LEU A 356 -3.73 -18.20 -14.27
CA LEU A 356 -5.03 -17.78 -13.74
C LEU A 356 -6.23 -18.39 -14.50
N GLY A 357 -6.01 -19.21 -15.54
CA GLY A 357 -7.08 -19.80 -16.35
C GLY A 357 -7.87 -18.78 -17.18
N MET A 358 -7.25 -17.64 -17.52
CA MET A 358 -7.91 -16.49 -18.18
C MET A 358 -7.62 -16.40 -19.69
N LEU A 359 -6.98 -17.41 -20.29
CA LEU A 359 -6.75 -17.45 -21.74
C LEU A 359 -8.04 -17.88 -22.48
N SER A 360 -8.63 -16.94 -23.24
CA SER A 360 -9.80 -17.22 -24.09
C SER A 360 -9.42 -18.04 -25.33
N PRO A 361 -10.36 -18.82 -25.91
CA PRO A 361 -10.13 -19.55 -27.16
C PRO A 361 -9.65 -18.63 -28.30
N ASP A 362 -10.30 -17.47 -28.47
CA ASP A 362 -9.94 -16.50 -29.51
C ASP A 362 -8.51 -15.95 -29.36
N LEU A 363 -8.06 -15.76 -28.11
CA LEU A 363 -6.70 -15.31 -27.84
C LEU A 363 -5.69 -16.44 -28.11
N LEU A 364 -6.02 -17.68 -27.76
CA LEU A 364 -5.18 -18.85 -28.04
C LEU A 364 -4.97 -19.04 -29.54
N ASP A 365 -6.04 -18.93 -30.34
CA ASP A 365 -6.00 -19.00 -31.79
C ASP A 365 -5.01 -17.96 -32.37
N ARG A 366 -5.18 -16.69 -32.02
CA ARG A 366 -4.25 -15.61 -32.44
C ARG A 366 -2.83 -15.78 -31.92
N MET A 367 -2.64 -16.36 -30.73
CA MET A 367 -1.31 -16.66 -30.20
C MET A 367 -0.59 -17.76 -30.98
N THR A 368 -1.29 -18.56 -31.79
CA THR A 368 -0.68 -19.59 -32.64
C THR A 368 -0.22 -19.09 -34.01
N ASP A 369 -0.61 -17.86 -34.39
CA ASP A 369 -0.26 -17.23 -35.66
C ASP A 369 1.25 -17.22 -35.92
N ILE A 370 1.62 -17.25 -37.20
CA ILE A 370 3.03 -17.38 -37.62
C ILE A 370 3.88 -16.16 -37.27
N ASP A 371 3.26 -14.98 -37.10
CA ASP A 371 3.90 -13.73 -36.73
C ASP A 371 4.24 -13.65 -35.22
N GLN A 372 3.70 -14.57 -34.43
CA GLN A 372 3.94 -14.64 -33.00
C GLN A 372 5.32 -15.28 -32.68
N PRO A 373 6.04 -14.80 -31.65
CA PRO A 373 7.26 -15.43 -31.16
C PRO A 373 7.06 -16.92 -30.85
N GLY A 374 8.07 -17.74 -31.20
CA GLY A 374 8.03 -19.19 -31.00
C GLY A 374 7.58 -19.65 -29.60
N PRO A 375 8.07 -19.05 -28.50
CA PRO A 375 7.62 -19.41 -27.15
C PRO A 375 6.14 -19.12 -26.87
N ILE A 376 5.55 -18.08 -27.46
CA ILE A 376 4.11 -17.76 -27.31
C ILE A 376 3.28 -18.82 -28.02
N ARG A 377 3.65 -19.15 -29.26
CA ARG A 377 3.00 -20.20 -30.05
C ARG A 377 3.06 -21.56 -29.37
N LEU A 378 4.20 -21.87 -28.76
CA LEU A 378 4.40 -23.10 -28.00
C LEU A 378 3.51 -23.17 -26.76
N LEU A 379 3.41 -22.07 -26.00
CA LEU A 379 2.54 -21.96 -24.83
C LEU A 379 1.06 -22.09 -25.23
N ALA A 380 0.66 -21.46 -26.34
CA ALA A 380 -0.70 -21.57 -26.86
C ALA A 380 -1.03 -23.01 -27.30
N ALA A 381 -0.14 -23.66 -28.05
CA ALA A 381 -0.33 -25.05 -28.49
C ALA A 381 -0.41 -26.03 -27.31
N GLU A 382 0.40 -25.84 -26.27
CA GLU A 382 0.30 -26.62 -25.02
C GLU A 382 -1.08 -26.45 -24.35
N GLU A 383 -1.55 -25.22 -24.20
CA GLU A 383 -2.85 -24.93 -23.58
C GLU A 383 -4.01 -25.51 -24.41
N ILE A 384 -3.96 -25.39 -25.75
CA ILE A 384 -4.95 -25.99 -26.65
C ILE A 384 -4.95 -27.52 -26.52
N LEU A 385 -3.78 -28.18 -26.54
CA LEU A 385 -3.68 -29.64 -26.39
C LEU A 385 -4.10 -30.12 -25.00
N THR A 386 -3.93 -29.29 -23.98
CA THR A 386 -4.40 -29.58 -22.61
C THR A 386 -5.93 -29.62 -22.57
N ARG A 387 -6.60 -28.72 -23.30
CA ARG A 387 -8.07 -28.69 -23.40
C ARG A 387 -8.61 -29.75 -24.37
N GLU A 388 -7.91 -29.97 -25.48
CA GLU A 388 -8.31 -30.84 -26.59
C GLU A 388 -7.10 -31.62 -27.13
N PRO A 389 -6.79 -32.82 -26.58
CA PRO A 389 -5.61 -33.59 -26.96
C PRO A 389 -5.51 -34.00 -28.44
N GLY A 390 -6.60 -33.90 -29.22
CA GLY A 390 -6.65 -34.24 -30.65
C GLY A 390 -6.59 -33.04 -31.61
N ASN A 391 -6.45 -31.82 -31.11
CA ASN A 391 -6.55 -30.61 -31.92
C ASN A 391 -5.40 -30.53 -32.96
N GLN A 392 -5.75 -30.59 -34.25
CA GLN A 392 -4.78 -30.63 -35.34
C GLN A 392 -4.03 -29.31 -35.52
N ASP A 393 -4.67 -28.17 -35.25
CA ASP A 393 -4.06 -26.85 -35.43
C ASP A 393 -2.89 -26.68 -34.46
N ALA A 394 -3.07 -27.08 -33.19
CA ALA A 394 -1.98 -27.10 -32.21
C ALA A 394 -0.84 -28.04 -32.63
N VAL A 395 -1.15 -29.23 -33.18
CA VAL A 395 -0.14 -30.15 -33.71
C VAL A 395 0.63 -29.53 -34.88
N ASP A 396 -0.05 -28.83 -35.78
CA ASP A 396 0.56 -28.16 -36.92
C ASP A 396 1.46 -26.98 -36.49
N VAL A 397 1.07 -26.25 -35.45
CA VAL A 397 1.93 -25.25 -34.80
C VAL A 397 3.19 -25.90 -34.25
N LEU A 398 3.07 -27.01 -33.51
CA LEU A 398 4.23 -27.76 -33.00
C LEU A 398 5.12 -28.29 -34.13
N ARG A 399 4.54 -28.74 -35.26
CA ARG A 399 5.32 -29.11 -36.46
C ARG A 399 6.05 -27.91 -37.05
N GLY A 400 5.39 -26.76 -37.16
CA GLY A 400 5.99 -25.52 -37.63
C GLY A 400 7.20 -25.12 -36.78
N LEU A 401 7.06 -25.13 -35.46
CA LEU A 401 8.13 -24.83 -34.51
C LEU A 401 9.24 -25.91 -34.51
N GLY A 402 8.88 -27.18 -34.63
CA GLY A 402 9.83 -28.31 -34.63
C GLY A 402 10.74 -28.36 -35.85
N ARG A 403 10.42 -27.63 -36.92
CA ARG A 403 11.31 -27.44 -38.08
C ARG A 403 12.43 -26.43 -37.79
N GLN A 404 12.29 -25.59 -36.76
CA GLN A 404 13.30 -24.62 -36.38
C GLN A 404 14.45 -25.31 -35.63
N SER A 405 15.69 -24.88 -35.86
CA SER A 405 16.90 -25.47 -35.28
C SER A 405 17.17 -25.03 -33.83
N ASN A 406 16.13 -24.90 -33.00
CA ASN A 406 16.26 -24.56 -31.57
C ASN A 406 16.08 -25.82 -30.70
N ARG A 407 17.16 -26.22 -30.00
CA ARG A 407 17.18 -27.43 -29.16
C ARG A 407 16.24 -27.33 -27.96
N GLU A 408 16.15 -26.17 -27.32
CA GLU A 408 15.29 -25.98 -26.14
C GLU A 408 13.82 -26.08 -26.54
N THR A 409 13.43 -25.40 -27.63
CA THR A 409 12.09 -25.52 -28.20
C THR A 409 11.78 -26.97 -28.57
N ALA A 410 12.72 -27.70 -29.18
CA ALA A 410 12.53 -29.09 -29.55
C ALA A 410 12.33 -30.00 -28.32
N LEU A 411 13.08 -29.78 -27.23
CA LEU A 411 12.89 -30.53 -25.99
C LEU A 411 11.50 -30.32 -25.40
N THR A 412 11.00 -29.08 -25.41
CA THR A 412 9.65 -28.77 -24.93
C THR A 412 8.59 -29.39 -25.85
N ILE A 413 8.72 -29.29 -27.17
CA ILE A 413 7.82 -29.96 -28.12
C ILE A 413 7.81 -31.47 -27.85
N ALA A 414 8.98 -32.11 -27.73
CA ALA A 414 9.06 -33.54 -27.44
C ALA A 414 8.31 -33.93 -26.16
N ARG A 415 8.37 -33.08 -25.12
CA ARG A 415 7.66 -33.29 -23.86
C ARG A 415 6.15 -33.21 -24.08
N LEU A 416 5.67 -32.20 -24.81
CA LEU A 416 4.26 -32.04 -25.13
C LEU A 416 3.72 -33.22 -25.95
N LEU A 417 4.47 -33.68 -26.97
CA LEU A 417 4.08 -34.84 -27.78
C LEU A 417 4.01 -36.13 -26.96
N GLN A 418 4.96 -36.34 -26.04
CA GLN A 418 4.96 -37.51 -25.17
C GLN A 418 3.84 -37.45 -24.12
N MET A 419 3.58 -36.26 -23.57
CA MET A 419 2.59 -36.04 -22.51
C MET A 419 1.14 -36.05 -23.02
N HIS A 420 0.84 -35.32 -24.10
CA HIS A 420 -0.54 -35.16 -24.57
C HIS A 420 -0.92 -36.14 -25.69
N LEU A 421 0.05 -36.61 -26.48
CA LEU A 421 -0.22 -37.48 -27.64
C LEU A 421 0.34 -38.90 -27.49
N GLY A 422 0.99 -39.21 -26.37
CA GLY A 422 1.59 -40.52 -26.12
C GLY A 422 2.71 -40.91 -27.08
N MET A 423 3.29 -39.95 -27.81
CA MET A 423 4.36 -40.23 -28.77
C MET A 423 5.70 -40.41 -28.03
N PRO A 424 6.38 -41.57 -28.14
CA PRO A 424 7.61 -41.82 -27.42
C PRO A 424 8.78 -41.02 -28.02
N MET A 425 9.01 -39.82 -27.49
CA MET A 425 10.12 -38.96 -27.90
C MET A 425 11.42 -39.29 -27.14
N GLY A 426 11.38 -40.28 -26.25
CA GLY A 426 12.52 -40.80 -25.48
C GLY A 426 13.12 -39.76 -24.55
N LEU A 427 12.27 -38.91 -23.95
CA LEU A 427 12.65 -38.03 -22.87
C LEU A 427 12.60 -38.82 -21.53
N PRO A 428 13.68 -38.82 -20.73
CA PRO A 428 13.61 -39.27 -19.33
C PRO A 428 12.67 -38.40 -18.50
N GLU A 429 12.20 -38.92 -17.35
CA GLU A 429 11.32 -38.21 -16.41
C GLU A 429 11.99 -37.02 -15.69
N GLY A 430 13.28 -36.77 -15.92
CA GLY A 430 14.05 -35.71 -15.27
C GLY A 430 14.40 -34.50 -16.17
N PRO A 431 15.02 -33.45 -15.59
CA PRO A 431 15.58 -32.35 -16.34
C PRO A 431 16.75 -32.84 -17.23
N ILE A 432 16.79 -32.35 -18.47
CA ILE A 432 17.82 -32.71 -19.44
C ILE A 432 18.66 -31.48 -19.71
N ALA A 433 19.98 -31.60 -19.58
CA ALA A 433 20.88 -30.53 -19.98
C ALA A 433 20.74 -30.27 -21.50
N PRO A 434 20.50 -29.02 -21.95
CA PRO A 434 20.31 -28.68 -23.36
C PRO A 434 21.47 -29.10 -24.28
N ASN A 435 22.67 -29.20 -23.71
CA ASN A 435 23.90 -29.60 -24.41
C ASN A 435 24.19 -31.11 -24.38
N SER A 436 23.31 -31.92 -23.80
CA SER A 436 23.49 -33.36 -23.73
C SER A 436 23.28 -34.04 -25.09
N LYS A 437 23.92 -35.21 -25.27
CA LYS A 437 23.67 -36.07 -26.44
C LYS A 437 22.19 -36.44 -26.58
N VAL A 438 21.52 -36.73 -25.45
CA VAL A 438 20.09 -37.03 -25.40
C VAL A 438 19.27 -35.87 -25.96
N ALA A 439 19.60 -34.63 -25.62
CA ALA A 439 18.92 -33.45 -26.17
C ALA A 439 19.11 -33.32 -27.68
N ALA A 440 20.31 -33.59 -28.20
CA ALA A 440 20.58 -33.57 -29.64
C ALA A 440 19.79 -34.67 -30.39
N ASP A 441 19.77 -35.89 -29.86
CA ASP A 441 19.03 -37.02 -30.45
C ASP A 441 17.52 -36.78 -30.41
N THR A 442 17.00 -36.20 -29.32
CA THR A 442 15.59 -35.81 -29.22
C THR A 442 15.24 -34.67 -30.18
N ALA A 443 16.09 -33.65 -30.31
CA ALA A 443 15.87 -32.57 -31.27
C ALA A 443 15.83 -33.10 -32.73
N LYS A 444 16.70 -34.06 -33.07
CA LYS A 444 16.68 -34.74 -34.37
C LYS A 444 15.37 -35.50 -34.61
N ARG A 445 14.85 -36.20 -33.59
CA ARG A 445 13.56 -36.91 -33.66
C ARG A 445 12.40 -35.94 -33.87
N VAL A 446 12.36 -34.83 -33.13
CA VAL A 446 11.35 -33.77 -33.31
C VAL A 446 11.40 -33.21 -34.73
N PHE A 447 12.58 -32.93 -35.26
CA PHE A 447 12.73 -32.43 -36.63
C PHE A 447 12.25 -33.46 -37.68
N GLN A 448 12.59 -34.74 -37.51
CA GLN A 448 12.12 -35.82 -38.40
C GLN A 448 10.60 -36.00 -38.34
N TRP A 449 10.01 -35.86 -37.16
CA TRP A 449 8.55 -35.86 -36.98
C TRP A 449 7.90 -34.65 -37.66
N ALA A 450 8.42 -33.46 -37.43
CA ALA A 450 7.90 -32.20 -37.98
C ALA A 450 7.98 -32.10 -39.52
N THR A 451 8.88 -32.86 -40.15
CA THR A 451 9.03 -32.97 -41.61
C THR A 451 8.23 -34.11 -42.24
N GLY A 452 7.49 -34.89 -41.44
CA GLY A 452 6.71 -36.03 -41.92
C GLY A 452 7.56 -37.26 -42.28
N ARG A 453 8.86 -37.26 -41.97
CA ARG A 453 9.77 -38.39 -42.27
C ARG A 453 9.68 -39.52 -41.24
N ALA A 454 9.10 -39.27 -40.07
CA ALA A 454 9.02 -40.23 -38.98
C ALA A 454 7.86 -41.25 -39.08
N ALA A 455 6.90 -41.05 -40.00
CA ALA A 455 5.63 -41.78 -39.99
C ALA A 455 5.71 -43.28 -40.33
N ASN A 456 6.88 -43.86 -40.63
CA ASN A 456 6.99 -45.28 -41.03
C ASN A 456 8.16 -46.06 -40.43
N ARG A 457 8.81 -45.57 -39.37
CA ARG A 457 9.80 -46.36 -38.62
C ARG A 457 9.52 -46.29 -37.13
N GLY A 458 8.34 -46.73 -36.71
CA GLY A 458 8.22 -47.19 -35.33
C GLY A 458 9.21 -48.35 -35.14
N PRO A 459 10.13 -48.32 -34.16
CA PRO A 459 10.64 -49.58 -33.66
C PRO A 459 9.41 -50.38 -33.23
N GLU A 460 9.25 -51.59 -33.76
CA GLU A 460 8.26 -52.55 -33.31
C GLU A 460 8.44 -52.70 -31.80
N VAL A 461 7.66 -51.95 -31.03
CA VAL A 461 7.63 -52.05 -29.58
C VAL A 461 6.97 -53.39 -29.32
N ARG A 462 7.79 -54.42 -29.11
CA ARG A 462 7.34 -55.67 -28.49
C ARG A 462 6.68 -55.29 -27.18
N SER A 463 5.34 -55.26 -27.16
CA SER A 463 4.54 -55.08 -25.96
C SER A 463 5.06 -56.02 -24.88
N PRO A 464 5.62 -55.54 -23.76
CA PRO A 464 5.63 -56.33 -22.55
C PRO A 464 4.18 -56.41 -22.09
N ALA A 465 3.64 -57.62 -22.05
CA ALA A 465 2.28 -57.89 -21.61
C ALA A 465 2.04 -57.33 -20.20
N GLY A 466 0.99 -56.51 -20.07
CA GLY A 466 0.28 -56.30 -18.81
C GLY A 466 0.92 -55.37 -17.78
N SER A 467 0.72 -54.05 -17.93
CA SER A 467 0.69 -53.15 -16.78
C SER A 467 -0.32 -52.03 -17.05
N ALA A 468 -1.46 -52.10 -16.38
CA ALA A 468 -2.48 -51.05 -16.38
C ALA A 468 -1.95 -49.86 -15.55
N TRP A 469 -1.51 -48.80 -16.24
CA TRP A 469 -1.12 -47.55 -15.60
C TRP A 469 -2.37 -46.69 -15.40
N ILE A 470 -2.79 -46.53 -14.15
CA ILE A 470 -3.72 -45.49 -13.72
C ILE A 470 -2.90 -44.21 -13.63
N ALA A 471 -3.20 -43.22 -14.47
CA ALA A 471 -2.54 -41.93 -14.46
C ALA A 471 -2.90 -41.17 -13.17
N ALA A 472 -1.91 -40.95 -12.30
CA ALA A 472 -2.00 -39.97 -11.23
C ALA A 472 -1.80 -38.55 -11.82
N PRO A 473 -2.44 -37.51 -11.26
CA PRO A 473 -2.22 -36.14 -11.69
C PRO A 473 -0.74 -35.77 -11.45
N VAL A 474 -0.09 -35.34 -12.52
CA VAL A 474 1.32 -34.91 -12.53
C VAL A 474 1.34 -33.42 -12.21
N ASP A 475 1.99 -33.05 -11.09
CA ASP A 475 2.36 -31.66 -10.81
C ASP A 475 3.43 -31.22 -11.82
N GLY A 476 3.06 -30.29 -12.71
CA GLY A 476 3.95 -29.76 -13.72
C GLY A 476 5.12 -28.97 -13.13
N PRO A 477 6.23 -28.83 -13.86
CA PRO A 477 7.37 -28.02 -13.41
C PRO A 477 6.94 -26.55 -13.25
N SER A 478 6.99 -26.07 -12.01
CA SER A 478 6.80 -24.67 -11.64
C SER A 478 7.76 -23.79 -12.43
N LEU A 479 7.21 -22.78 -13.14
CA LEU A 479 8.01 -21.73 -13.76
C LEU A 479 8.88 -21.07 -12.67
N PRO A 480 10.21 -20.95 -12.87
CA PRO A 480 11.09 -20.35 -11.88
C PRO A 480 10.73 -18.87 -11.66
N GLY A 481 10.09 -18.56 -10.53
CA GLY A 481 9.69 -17.20 -10.15
C GLY A 481 8.20 -17.01 -9.86
N LEU A 482 7.38 -18.06 -9.95
CA LEU A 482 6.04 -18.10 -9.35
C LEU A 482 6.09 -19.04 -8.14
N GLU A 483 6.75 -18.63 -7.06
CA GLU A 483 6.44 -19.28 -5.78
C GLU A 483 4.97 -18.97 -5.46
N PRO A 484 4.15 -19.99 -5.13
CA PRO A 484 2.81 -19.73 -4.64
C PRO A 484 2.94 -18.88 -3.38
N SER A 485 2.56 -17.60 -3.48
CA SER A 485 2.44 -16.76 -2.31
C SER A 485 1.48 -17.47 -1.36
N THR A 486 1.96 -17.77 -0.16
CA THR A 486 1.13 -18.30 0.92
C THR A 486 -0.13 -17.45 0.97
N PRO A 487 -1.34 -18.03 0.82
CA PRO A 487 -2.56 -17.26 0.86
C PRO A 487 -2.57 -16.48 2.18
N PRO A 488 -2.91 -15.18 2.18
CA PRO A 488 -2.96 -14.42 3.42
C PRO A 488 -3.90 -15.15 4.39
N PRO A 489 -3.58 -15.21 5.70
CA PRO A 489 -4.47 -15.81 6.67
C PRO A 489 -5.86 -15.21 6.47
N ARG A 490 -6.86 -16.08 6.27
CA ARG A 490 -8.26 -15.68 6.16
C ARG A 490 -8.59 -14.87 7.41
N LEU A 491 -8.58 -13.55 7.29
CA LEU A 491 -9.09 -12.64 8.30
C LEU A 491 -10.56 -13.03 8.48
N SER A 492 -10.87 -13.61 9.64
CA SER A 492 -12.25 -13.89 10.03
C SER A 492 -13.04 -12.60 9.83
N SER A 493 -14.12 -12.70 9.07
CA SER A 493 -15.08 -11.65 8.78
C SER A 493 -15.62 -11.03 10.07
N ALA A 494 -14.92 -10.03 10.60
CA ALA A 494 -15.45 -9.09 11.55
C ALA A 494 -16.52 -8.28 10.82
N LYS A 495 -17.77 -8.42 11.29
CA LYS A 495 -18.96 -7.66 10.87
C LYS A 495 -18.61 -6.19 10.59
N LEU A 496 -18.49 -5.86 9.30
CA LEU A 496 -18.54 -4.47 8.83
C LEU A 496 -19.97 -3.99 9.00
N GLY A 497 -20.14 -3.03 9.91
CA GLY A 497 -21.39 -2.31 10.11
C GLY A 497 -21.77 -1.51 8.88
N SER A 498 -23.00 -1.77 8.43
CA SER A 498 -23.89 -0.95 7.60
C SER A 498 -23.38 0.45 7.23
N SER A 499 -23.15 0.59 5.92
CA SER A 499 -22.99 1.83 5.15
C SER A 499 -24.07 2.86 5.51
N ARG A 500 -23.66 4.08 5.84
CA ARG A 500 -24.55 5.23 6.01
C ARG A 500 -24.30 6.21 4.87
N ASP A 501 -25.38 6.46 4.14
CA ASP A 501 -25.52 7.39 3.01
C ASP A 501 -24.75 8.70 3.17
N LEU A 502 -23.85 8.96 2.21
CA LEU A 502 -23.35 10.30 1.90
C LEU A 502 -24.10 10.81 0.66
N ARG A 503 -25.13 11.64 0.90
CA ARG A 503 -25.66 12.53 -0.16
C ARG A 503 -24.66 13.65 -0.42
N PRO A 504 -24.48 14.08 -1.69
CA PRO A 504 -23.71 15.27 -2.01
C PRO A 504 -24.50 16.52 -1.58
N ARG A 505 -23.84 17.45 -0.91
CA ARG A 505 -24.37 18.82 -0.69
C ARG A 505 -24.00 19.68 -1.89
N ARG A 506 -25.01 20.30 -2.49
CA ARG A 506 -24.87 21.55 -3.25
C ARG A 506 -24.67 22.70 -2.28
#